data_AF-A0A958KY75-F1
#
_entry.id   AF-A0A958KY75-F1
#
_cell.length_a   1.000
_cell.length_b   1.000
_cell.length_c   1.000
_cell.angle_alpha   90.00
_cell.angle_beta   90.00
_cell.angle_gamma   90.00
#
_symmetry.space_group_name_H-M   'P 1'
#
loop_
_entity.id
_entity.type
_entity.pdbx_description
1 polymer ?
#
loop_
_entity_poly.entity_id
_entity_poly.type
_entity_poly.pdbx_seq_one_letter_code
_entity_poly.pdbx_strand_id
1 'polypeptide(L)'
;NDRTDVFPANSNTPNMITVAASGSSDAKPQWSNYGKAMVHLAAPGEGIMSTLPGNKYGELSGTSMATPLVSGLVGFLKSQDASLTGAQIRALLQTTGARVTIETACNCRVDAFAAVDRLLNKKQWLVPTAATLAVNETAVISLMNGVEPIEYVSSNPAFVTVDDAGVVTAVANGVATITATDAAGNSVTSLDFNVGAASSPGNPGNPGNPGNPGDCPLGDPALCQIACGIMPDLPFCAM
;
A
#
# COMPACT_ATOMS: atom_id res chain seq x y z
N ASN A 1 2.78 12.38 -1.25
CA ASN A 1 3.26 11.53 -2.35
C ASN A 1 2.44 11.65 -3.61
N ASP A 2 1.14 11.95 -3.58
CA ASP A 2 0.35 12.04 -4.82
C ASP A 2 0.54 13.36 -5.62
N ARG A 3 1.38 14.28 -5.13
CA ARG A 3 1.63 15.63 -5.71
C ARG A 3 3.11 15.96 -5.90
N THR A 4 3.95 15.34 -5.10
CA THR A 4 5.40 15.48 -5.13
C THR A 4 5.92 14.08 -4.95
N ASP A 5 6.64 13.61 -5.96
CA ASP A 5 7.17 12.26 -5.96
C ASP A 5 8.33 12.16 -4.99
N VAL A 6 8.32 11.11 -4.17
CA VAL A 6 9.46 10.71 -3.36
C VAL A 6 9.80 9.29 -3.78
N PHE A 7 11.00 9.11 -4.31
CA PHE A 7 11.44 7.79 -4.75
C PHE A 7 12.18 7.05 -3.62
N PRO A 8 12.01 5.72 -3.51
CA PRO A 8 11.29 4.83 -4.43
C PRO A 8 9.77 4.77 -4.18
N ALA A 9 9.24 5.43 -3.14
CA ALA A 9 7.84 5.32 -2.70
C ALA A 9 6.77 5.64 -3.77
N ASN A 10 7.14 6.33 -4.85
CA ASN A 10 6.30 6.65 -6.00
C ASN A 10 6.51 5.75 -7.23
N SER A 11 7.30 4.67 -7.16
CA SER A 11 7.54 3.76 -8.30
C SER A 11 6.34 2.91 -8.73
N ASN A 12 5.25 2.92 -7.95
CA ASN A 12 3.98 2.21 -8.20
C ASN A 12 4.12 0.73 -8.62
N THR A 13 5.10 -0.01 -8.06
CA THR A 13 5.26 -1.43 -8.40
C THR A 13 4.36 -2.34 -7.56
N PRO A 14 3.93 -3.51 -8.09
CA PRO A 14 3.05 -4.43 -7.36
C PRO A 14 3.60 -4.98 -6.03
N ASN A 15 4.92 -4.97 -5.87
CA ASN A 15 5.64 -5.49 -4.71
C ASN A 15 6.07 -4.41 -3.71
N MET A 16 5.80 -3.13 -3.98
CA MET A 16 6.16 -2.04 -3.09
C MET A 16 5.05 -1.77 -2.06
N ILE A 17 5.46 -1.51 -0.82
CA ILE A 17 4.57 -1.11 0.26
C ILE A 17 5.05 0.24 0.83
N THR A 18 4.55 1.33 0.26
CA THR A 18 4.70 2.70 0.79
C THR A 18 3.92 2.90 2.09
N VAL A 19 4.61 3.38 3.14
CA VAL A 19 4.10 3.48 4.50
C VAL A 19 4.10 4.93 4.99
N ALA A 20 2.95 5.42 5.45
CA ALA A 20 2.83 6.65 6.23
C ALA A 20 3.08 6.40 7.73
N ALA A 21 3.35 7.45 8.48
CA ALA A 21 3.44 7.39 9.94
C ALA A 21 2.13 7.81 10.62
N SER A 22 1.88 7.18 11.76
CA SER A 22 0.82 7.52 12.73
C SER A 22 1.46 7.84 14.08
N GLY A 23 0.82 8.76 14.83
CA GLY A 23 1.12 9.01 16.23
C GLY A 23 0.30 8.16 17.18
N SER A 24 0.52 8.33 18.48
CA SER A 24 -0.17 7.56 19.54
C SER A 24 -1.69 7.78 19.59
N SER A 25 -2.18 8.88 19.01
CA SER A 25 -3.61 9.18 18.89
C SER A 25 -4.22 8.73 17.56
N ASP A 26 -3.54 7.86 16.80
CA ASP A 26 -3.88 7.46 15.43
C ASP A 26 -4.00 8.61 14.42
N ALA A 27 -3.53 9.80 14.80
CA ALA A 27 -3.44 10.96 13.94
C ALA A 27 -2.18 10.89 13.08
N LYS A 28 -2.26 11.49 11.88
CA LYS A 28 -1.08 11.67 11.01
C LYS A 28 -0.20 12.77 11.60
N PRO A 29 1.08 12.51 11.93
CA PRO A 29 2.02 13.58 12.27
C PRO A 29 2.15 14.57 11.11
N GLN A 30 2.41 15.85 11.41
CA GLN A 30 2.45 16.90 10.38
C GLN A 30 3.53 16.65 9.31
N TRP A 31 4.63 15.99 9.69
CA TRP A 31 5.75 15.65 8.83
C TRP A 31 5.51 14.38 7.97
N SER A 32 4.49 13.57 8.24
CA SER A 32 4.24 12.37 7.44
C SER A 32 3.60 12.70 6.11
N ASN A 33 4.15 12.10 5.05
CA ASN A 33 3.50 12.02 3.75
C ASN A 33 2.24 11.16 3.77
N TYR A 34 1.39 11.37 2.77
CA TYR A 34 0.09 10.73 2.57
C TYR A 34 -0.30 10.76 1.08
N GLY A 35 -1.38 10.06 0.75
CA GLY A 35 -1.95 9.99 -0.60
C GLY A 35 -2.68 8.67 -0.85
N LYS A 36 -3.86 8.70 -1.48
CA LYS A 36 -4.64 7.47 -1.74
C LYS A 36 -4.08 6.65 -2.90
N ALA A 37 -3.36 7.27 -3.83
CA ALA A 37 -2.74 6.52 -4.93
C ALA A 37 -1.45 5.83 -4.48
N MET A 38 -0.53 6.60 -3.89
CA MET A 38 0.86 6.15 -3.74
C MET A 38 1.21 5.69 -2.32
N VAL A 39 0.38 5.96 -1.32
CA VAL A 39 0.62 5.52 0.07
C VAL A 39 -0.37 4.42 0.43
N HIS A 40 0.13 3.22 0.74
CA HIS A 40 -0.73 2.04 0.86
C HIS A 40 -1.41 1.93 2.22
N LEU A 41 -0.68 2.22 3.30
CA LEU A 41 -1.15 2.17 4.68
C LEU A 41 -0.26 3.03 5.60
N ALA A 42 -0.70 3.23 6.84
CA ALA A 42 0.09 3.84 7.91
C ALA A 42 0.65 2.79 8.88
N ALA A 43 1.66 3.16 9.66
CA ALA A 43 2.13 2.41 10.82
C ALA A 43 2.63 3.37 11.91
N PRO A 44 2.78 2.94 13.17
CA PRO A 44 3.32 3.80 14.24
C PRO A 44 4.69 4.34 13.86
N GLY A 45 4.87 5.66 13.92
CA GLY A 45 6.12 6.30 13.51
C GLY A 45 6.51 7.51 14.34
N GLU A 46 5.72 7.92 15.32
CA GLU A 46 6.04 9.02 16.25
C GLU A 46 6.46 8.46 17.61
N GLY A 47 7.58 8.91 18.15
CA GLY A 47 8.07 8.50 19.47
C GLY A 47 8.40 7.02 19.58
N ILE A 48 8.99 6.42 18.53
CA ILE A 48 9.29 5.00 18.50
C ILE A 48 10.64 4.74 19.17
N MET A 49 10.60 4.05 20.31
CA MET A 49 11.80 3.57 21.00
C MET A 49 12.48 2.46 20.20
N SER A 50 13.77 2.61 19.90
CA SER A 50 14.56 1.59 19.23
C SER A 50 16.03 1.60 19.67
N THR A 51 16.81 0.65 19.17
CA THR A 51 18.24 0.52 19.45
C THR A 51 19.06 1.59 18.74
N LEU A 52 20.08 2.11 19.42
CA LEU A 52 21.07 3.04 18.90
C LEU A 52 22.49 2.48 19.13
N PRO A 53 23.49 2.92 18.32
CA PRO A 53 24.88 2.53 18.53
C PRO A 53 25.39 2.79 19.95
N GLY A 54 26.31 1.94 20.41
CA GLY A 54 26.91 2.06 21.74
C GLY A 54 26.05 1.52 22.88
N ASN A 55 25.26 0.47 22.63
CA ASN A 55 24.38 -0.17 23.62
C ASN A 55 23.36 0.80 24.23
N LYS A 56 22.74 1.61 23.36
CA LYS A 56 21.77 2.64 23.77
C LYS A 56 20.40 2.35 23.18
N TYR A 57 19.41 2.98 23.77
CA TYR A 57 18.06 3.09 23.22
C TYR A 57 17.69 4.57 23.12
N GLY A 58 16.82 4.90 22.18
CA GLY A 58 16.28 6.24 22.05
C GLY A 58 14.99 6.24 21.26
N GLU A 59 14.19 7.28 21.48
CA GLU A 59 12.95 7.52 20.74
C GLU A 59 13.25 8.39 19.53
N LEU A 60 12.82 7.91 18.36
CA LEU A 60 12.90 8.65 17.11
C LEU A 60 11.52 8.72 16.45
N SER A 61 11.33 9.73 15.60
CA SER A 61 10.09 9.90 14.84
C SER A 61 10.39 9.99 13.35
N GLY A 62 9.59 9.30 12.54
CA GLY A 62 9.71 9.33 11.09
C GLY A 62 8.93 8.22 10.41
N THR A 63 8.65 8.40 9.11
CA THR A 63 8.23 7.27 8.25
C THR A 63 9.32 6.19 8.21
N SER A 64 10.59 6.57 8.40
CA SER A 64 11.71 5.64 8.62
C SER A 64 11.54 4.75 9.85
N MET A 65 10.72 5.12 10.84
CA MET A 65 10.39 4.28 12.00
C MET A 65 9.12 3.45 11.75
N ALA A 66 8.18 3.97 10.96
CA ALA A 66 6.98 3.25 10.54
C ALA A 66 7.30 2.08 9.57
N THR A 67 8.17 2.32 8.59
CA THR A 67 8.58 1.33 7.58
C THR A 67 9.13 0.02 8.20
N PRO A 68 10.11 0.02 9.12
CA PRO A 68 10.66 -1.22 9.68
C PRO A 68 9.64 -2.02 10.49
N LEU A 69 8.62 -1.40 11.09
CA LEU A 69 7.52 -2.13 11.73
C LEU A 69 6.71 -2.95 10.71
N VAL A 70 6.40 -2.34 9.56
CA VAL A 70 5.73 -3.03 8.45
C VAL A 70 6.65 -4.11 7.87
N SER A 71 7.93 -3.82 7.65
CA SER A 71 8.90 -4.81 7.15
C SER A 71 9.03 -6.02 8.07
N GLY A 72 9.04 -5.81 9.40
CA GLY A 72 9.06 -6.89 10.39
C GLY A 72 7.82 -7.78 10.29
N LEU A 73 6.63 -7.18 10.17
CA LEU A 73 5.39 -7.92 9.96
C LEU A 73 5.39 -8.68 8.63
N VAL A 74 5.86 -8.07 7.54
CA VAL A 74 6.01 -8.74 6.24
C VAL A 74 6.93 -9.95 6.35
N GLY A 75 8.06 -9.83 7.06
CA GLY A 75 8.97 -10.93 7.34
C GLY A 75 8.28 -12.07 8.10
N PHE A 76 7.48 -11.74 9.11
CA PHE A 76 6.70 -12.72 9.87
C PHE A 76 5.62 -13.41 9.01
N LEU A 77 4.88 -12.66 8.19
CA LEU A 77 3.87 -13.24 7.28
C LEU A 77 4.51 -14.19 6.27
N LYS A 78 5.65 -13.81 5.68
CA LYS A 78 6.41 -14.70 4.78
C LYS A 78 6.99 -15.93 5.48
N SER A 79 7.27 -15.86 6.79
CA SER A 79 7.70 -17.04 7.54
C SER A 79 6.56 -18.03 7.79
N GLN A 80 5.30 -17.56 7.77
CA GLN A 80 4.12 -18.44 7.84
C GLN A 80 3.78 -19.02 6.46
N ASP A 81 3.91 -18.22 5.40
CA ASP A 81 3.71 -18.66 4.01
C ASP A 81 4.67 -17.95 3.06
N ALA A 82 5.70 -18.70 2.63
CA ALA A 82 6.74 -18.17 1.75
C ALA A 82 6.24 -17.90 0.30
N SER A 83 5.11 -18.51 -0.10
CA SER A 83 4.53 -18.37 -1.44
C SER A 83 3.85 -17.02 -1.66
N LEU A 84 3.55 -16.29 -0.58
CA LEU A 84 2.93 -14.97 -0.66
C LEU A 84 3.78 -13.99 -1.47
N THR A 85 3.17 -13.42 -2.51
CA THR A 85 3.73 -12.34 -3.32
C THR A 85 3.63 -10.99 -2.60
N GLY A 86 4.44 -10.01 -3.00
CA GLY A 86 4.36 -8.66 -2.45
C GLY A 86 2.97 -8.02 -2.63
N ALA A 87 2.30 -8.28 -3.76
CA ALA A 87 0.95 -7.79 -4.02
C ALA A 87 -0.08 -8.41 -3.07
N GLN A 88 0.01 -9.73 -2.82
CA GLN A 88 -0.86 -10.43 -1.86
C GLN A 88 -0.65 -9.92 -0.43
N ILE A 89 0.60 -9.71 -0.01
CA ILE A 89 0.90 -9.20 1.33
C ILE A 89 0.40 -7.76 1.49
N ARG A 90 0.64 -6.90 0.51
CA ARG A 90 0.13 -5.53 0.52
C ARG A 90 -1.40 -5.51 0.67
N ALA A 91 -2.10 -6.28 -0.16
CA ALA A 91 -3.54 -6.39 -0.09
C ALA A 91 -4.01 -6.94 1.27
N LEU A 92 -3.33 -7.96 1.81
CA LEU A 92 -3.58 -8.50 3.14
C LEU A 92 -3.49 -7.43 4.23
N LEU A 93 -2.40 -6.65 4.23
CA LEU A 93 -2.19 -5.57 5.20
C LEU A 93 -3.24 -4.47 5.08
N GLN A 94 -3.62 -4.12 3.85
CA GLN A 94 -4.65 -3.10 3.60
C GLN A 94 -6.06 -3.56 3.99
N THR A 95 -6.41 -4.83 3.73
CA THR A 95 -7.74 -5.37 4.07
C THR A 95 -7.93 -5.57 5.57
N THR A 96 -6.83 -5.79 6.32
CA THR A 96 -6.87 -6.07 7.76
C THR A 96 -6.52 -4.85 8.61
N GLY A 97 -5.98 -3.79 8.03
CA GLY A 97 -5.57 -2.61 8.77
C GLY A 97 -6.71 -1.94 9.53
N ALA A 98 -6.41 -1.46 10.72
CA ALA A 98 -7.33 -0.69 11.55
C ALA A 98 -7.64 0.67 10.90
N ARG A 99 -8.91 1.04 10.79
CA ARG A 99 -9.31 2.30 10.15
C ARG A 99 -8.83 3.52 10.95
N VAL A 100 -8.27 4.48 10.24
CA VAL A 100 -7.78 5.76 10.77
C VAL A 100 -8.11 6.88 9.78
N THR A 101 -7.95 8.14 10.18
CA THR A 101 -8.22 9.30 9.31
C THR A 101 -7.02 9.72 8.46
N ILE A 102 -5.97 8.90 8.40
CA ILE A 102 -4.75 9.17 7.63
C ILE A 102 -5.03 8.81 6.16
N GLU A 103 -4.91 9.79 5.26
CA GLU A 103 -5.19 9.59 3.83
C GLU A 103 -4.18 8.63 3.20
N THR A 104 -4.59 7.38 3.03
CA THR A 104 -3.84 6.30 2.36
C THR A 104 -4.82 5.50 1.51
N ALA A 105 -4.34 4.61 0.64
CA ALA A 105 -5.17 3.76 -0.19
C ALA A 105 -6.24 2.98 0.61
N CYS A 106 -5.92 2.60 1.86
CA CYS A 106 -6.86 1.93 2.75
C CYS A 106 -7.45 2.83 3.85
N ASN A 107 -6.98 4.06 4.02
CA ASN A 107 -7.24 4.89 5.21
C ASN A 107 -7.08 4.07 6.50
N CYS A 108 -5.99 3.31 6.57
CA CYS A 108 -5.77 2.33 7.63
C CYS A 108 -4.34 2.41 8.17
N ARG A 109 -4.19 2.00 9.44
CA ARG A 109 -2.92 1.69 10.08
C ARG A 109 -2.77 0.17 10.15
N VAL A 110 -1.54 -0.32 10.05
CA VAL A 110 -1.23 -1.75 10.18
C VAL A 110 -1.84 -2.35 11.46
N ASP A 111 -2.39 -3.54 11.32
CA ASP A 111 -2.87 -4.40 12.41
C ASP A 111 -2.24 -5.79 12.26
N ALA A 112 -1.22 -6.06 13.08
CA ALA A 112 -0.45 -7.29 13.00
C ALA A 112 -1.30 -8.53 13.35
N PHE A 113 -2.18 -8.41 14.35
CA PHE A 113 -3.00 -9.53 14.79
C PHE A 113 -4.01 -9.90 13.70
N ALA A 114 -4.74 -8.92 13.15
CA ALA A 114 -5.73 -9.15 12.11
C ALA A 114 -5.10 -9.72 10.83
N ALA A 115 -3.92 -9.25 10.43
CA ALA A 115 -3.20 -9.76 9.27
C ALA A 115 -2.81 -11.24 9.44
N VAL A 116 -2.23 -11.59 10.60
CA VAL A 116 -1.82 -12.96 10.91
C VAL A 116 -3.02 -13.89 11.06
N ASP A 117 -4.07 -13.45 11.75
CA ASP A 117 -5.31 -14.21 11.92
C ASP A 117 -5.98 -14.51 10.57
N ARG A 118 -6.04 -13.52 9.67
CA ARG A 118 -6.60 -13.70 8.32
C ARG A 118 -5.79 -14.72 7.51
N LEU A 119 -4.46 -14.67 7.59
CA LEU A 119 -3.58 -15.61 6.90
C LEU A 119 -3.72 -17.04 7.45
N LEU A 120 -3.55 -17.22 8.77
CA LEU A 120 -3.51 -18.55 9.39
C LEU A 120 -4.87 -19.27 9.34
N ASN A 121 -5.97 -18.53 9.43
CA ASN A 121 -7.31 -19.09 9.29
C ASN A 121 -7.80 -19.16 7.84
N LYS A 122 -6.93 -18.88 6.85
CA LYS A 122 -7.24 -18.91 5.41
C LYS A 122 -8.52 -18.14 5.06
N LYS A 123 -8.76 -17.01 5.75
CA LYS A 123 -9.92 -16.16 5.44
C LYS A 123 -9.70 -15.55 4.06
N GLN A 124 -10.78 -15.22 3.38
CA GLN A 124 -10.73 -14.67 2.03
C GLN A 124 -10.33 -13.18 2.02
N TRP A 125 -9.60 -12.77 0.98
CA TRP A 125 -9.35 -11.35 0.67
C TRP A 125 -9.10 -11.14 -0.82
N LEU A 126 -9.30 -9.91 -1.30
CA LEU A 126 -9.09 -9.55 -2.70
C LEU A 126 -7.70 -8.98 -2.94
N VAL A 127 -7.13 -9.29 -4.11
CA VAL A 127 -5.83 -8.78 -4.58
C VAL A 127 -5.98 -8.21 -5.99
N PRO A 128 -5.73 -6.90 -6.22
CA PRO A 128 -5.54 -5.88 -5.20
C PRO A 128 -6.82 -5.65 -4.39
N THR A 129 -6.70 -5.14 -3.16
CA THR A 129 -7.87 -4.78 -2.34
C THR A 129 -8.29 -3.33 -2.56
N ALA A 130 -7.40 -2.45 -3.02
CA ALA A 130 -7.68 -1.06 -3.36
C ALA A 130 -6.84 -0.71 -4.59
N ALA A 131 -7.29 0.25 -5.40
CA ALA A 131 -6.50 0.77 -6.50
C ALA A 131 -6.85 2.24 -6.79
N THR A 132 -5.92 2.96 -7.39
CA THR A 132 -6.21 4.21 -8.10
C THR A 132 -5.80 4.01 -9.55
N LEU A 133 -6.75 4.20 -10.46
CA LEU A 133 -6.61 3.92 -11.88
C LEU A 133 -6.86 5.21 -12.69
N ALA A 134 -6.11 5.41 -13.75
CA ALA A 134 -6.46 6.39 -14.78
C ALA A 134 -7.69 5.90 -15.57
N VAL A 135 -8.43 6.83 -16.17
CA VAL A 135 -9.56 6.45 -17.06
C VAL A 135 -9.02 5.58 -18.21
N ASN A 136 -9.72 4.47 -18.49
CA ASN A 136 -9.35 3.39 -19.41
C ASN A 136 -8.19 2.48 -18.95
N GLU A 137 -7.63 2.70 -17.76
CA GLU A 137 -6.66 1.76 -17.18
C GLU A 137 -7.36 0.49 -16.70
N THR A 138 -6.66 -0.64 -16.81
CA THR A 138 -7.13 -1.94 -16.37
C THR A 138 -6.25 -2.53 -15.28
N ALA A 139 -6.87 -3.31 -14.40
CA ALA A 139 -6.19 -4.10 -13.38
C ALA A 139 -6.89 -5.46 -13.28
N VAL A 140 -6.18 -6.48 -12.80
CA VAL A 140 -6.77 -7.80 -12.55
C VAL A 140 -6.99 -7.96 -11.06
N ILE A 141 -8.23 -8.27 -10.66
CA ILE A 141 -8.60 -8.62 -9.29
C ILE A 141 -8.74 -10.14 -9.16
N SER A 142 -8.31 -10.67 -8.02
CA SER A 142 -8.38 -12.10 -7.70
C SER A 142 -8.79 -12.31 -6.24
N LEU A 143 -9.61 -13.34 -6.01
CA LEU A 143 -10.03 -13.75 -4.66
C LEU A 143 -9.06 -14.81 -4.09
N MET A 144 -8.37 -14.47 -3.00
CA MET A 144 -7.55 -15.41 -2.26
C MET A 144 -8.42 -16.33 -1.42
N ASN A 145 -8.10 -17.63 -1.41
CA ASN A 145 -8.83 -18.68 -0.68
C ASN A 145 -10.31 -18.82 -1.10
N GLY A 146 -10.64 -18.38 -2.32
CA GLY A 146 -11.96 -18.56 -2.94
C GLY A 146 -12.18 -19.98 -3.48
N VAL A 147 -13.45 -20.36 -3.60
CA VAL A 147 -13.87 -21.59 -4.31
C VAL A 147 -14.48 -21.20 -5.65
N GLU A 148 -13.85 -21.62 -6.75
CA GLU A 148 -14.34 -21.36 -8.11
C GLU A 148 -15.71 -22.02 -8.39
N PRO A 149 -16.56 -21.44 -9.27
CA PRO A 149 -16.36 -20.15 -9.95
C PRO A 149 -16.53 -18.93 -9.02
N ILE A 150 -15.79 -17.85 -9.30
CA ILE A 150 -15.95 -16.55 -8.61
C ILE A 150 -16.80 -15.59 -9.45
N GLU A 151 -17.83 -15.01 -8.85
CA GLU A 151 -18.61 -13.92 -9.43
C GLU A 151 -18.10 -12.58 -8.92
N TYR A 152 -17.78 -11.66 -9.84
CA TYR A 152 -17.38 -10.29 -9.50
C TYR A 152 -18.47 -9.28 -9.84
N VAL A 153 -18.77 -8.39 -8.91
CA VAL A 153 -19.79 -7.34 -9.07
C VAL A 153 -19.21 -6.00 -8.67
N SER A 154 -19.29 -5.02 -9.58
CA SER A 154 -18.99 -3.63 -9.27
C SER A 154 -20.17 -2.95 -8.57
N SER A 155 -19.88 -2.19 -7.51
CA SER A 155 -20.87 -1.35 -6.85
C SER A 155 -21.37 -0.20 -7.73
N ASN A 156 -20.59 0.22 -8.73
CA ASN A 156 -20.98 1.25 -9.68
C ASN A 156 -20.27 1.09 -11.05
N PRO A 157 -20.90 0.38 -12.00
CA PRO A 157 -20.39 0.19 -13.36
C PRO A 157 -20.15 1.48 -14.16
N ALA A 158 -20.73 2.61 -13.76
CA ALA A 158 -20.47 3.90 -14.43
C ALA A 158 -19.05 4.41 -14.17
N PHE A 159 -18.40 3.98 -13.09
CA PHE A 159 -17.03 4.37 -12.74
C PHE A 159 -16.05 3.23 -12.95
N VAL A 160 -16.41 2.01 -12.58
CA VAL A 160 -15.54 0.85 -12.67
C VAL A 160 -16.36 -0.36 -13.09
N THR A 161 -15.96 -1.07 -14.14
CA THR A 161 -16.55 -2.37 -14.51
C THR A 161 -15.60 -3.51 -14.14
N VAL A 162 -16.14 -4.71 -13.99
CA VAL A 162 -15.38 -5.95 -13.81
C VAL A 162 -16.01 -7.04 -14.67
N ASP A 163 -15.20 -7.85 -15.32
CA ASP A 163 -15.67 -9.02 -16.09
C ASP A 163 -15.51 -10.34 -15.30
N ASP A 164 -15.97 -11.44 -15.89
CA ASP A 164 -15.93 -12.78 -15.28
C ASP A 164 -14.49 -13.30 -15.06
N ALA A 165 -13.50 -12.73 -15.73
CA ALA A 165 -12.08 -13.04 -15.54
C ALA A 165 -11.43 -12.19 -14.42
N GLY A 166 -12.20 -11.30 -13.78
CA GLY A 166 -11.70 -10.36 -12.79
C GLY A 166 -10.93 -9.18 -13.40
N VAL A 167 -11.08 -8.89 -14.69
CA VAL A 167 -10.49 -7.71 -15.30
C VAL A 167 -11.32 -6.49 -14.94
N VAL A 168 -10.75 -5.63 -14.11
CA VAL A 168 -11.30 -4.36 -13.69
C VAL A 168 -10.91 -3.28 -14.70
N THR A 169 -11.89 -2.51 -15.19
CA THR A 169 -11.67 -1.41 -16.13
C THR A 169 -12.21 -0.11 -15.55
N ALA A 170 -11.37 0.92 -15.51
CA ALA A 170 -11.76 2.26 -15.10
C ALA A 170 -12.50 3.00 -16.22
N VAL A 171 -13.76 3.37 -15.98
CA VAL A 171 -14.67 3.94 -17.00
C VAL A 171 -14.72 5.46 -16.93
N ALA A 172 -14.89 6.03 -15.75
CA ALA A 172 -15.02 7.48 -15.55
C ALA A 172 -14.62 7.88 -14.14
N ASN A 173 -14.27 9.16 -13.96
CA ASN A 173 -13.87 9.70 -12.66
C ASN A 173 -14.93 9.41 -11.59
N GLY A 174 -14.51 8.79 -10.50
CA GLY A 174 -15.40 8.34 -9.44
C GLY A 174 -14.75 7.29 -8.56
N VAL A 175 -15.56 6.68 -7.70
CA VAL A 175 -15.13 5.64 -6.77
C VAL A 175 -16.13 4.50 -6.82
N ALA A 176 -15.62 3.26 -6.89
CA ALA A 176 -16.42 2.06 -6.78
C ALA A 176 -15.67 1.00 -5.95
N THR A 177 -16.38 -0.04 -5.54
CA THR A 177 -15.82 -1.24 -4.91
C THR A 177 -16.21 -2.46 -5.74
N ILE A 178 -15.39 -3.50 -5.69
CA ILE A 178 -15.70 -4.80 -6.30
C ILE A 178 -16.03 -5.78 -5.18
N THR A 179 -17.15 -6.48 -5.29
CA THR A 179 -17.50 -7.63 -4.45
C THR A 179 -17.26 -8.90 -5.23
N ALA A 180 -16.52 -9.84 -4.64
CA ALA A 180 -16.36 -11.18 -5.16
C ALA A 180 -17.18 -12.15 -4.31
N THR A 181 -17.93 -13.03 -4.95
CA THR A 181 -18.70 -14.10 -4.30
C THR A 181 -18.20 -15.44 -4.84
N ASP A 182 -17.84 -16.35 -3.95
CA ASP A 182 -17.37 -17.68 -4.31
C ASP A 182 -18.54 -18.67 -4.52
N ALA A 183 -18.24 -19.86 -5.04
CA ALA A 183 -19.22 -20.92 -5.27
C ALA A 183 -19.86 -21.47 -3.98
N ALA A 184 -19.27 -21.21 -2.81
CA ALA A 184 -19.82 -21.56 -1.51
C ALA A 184 -20.74 -20.44 -0.95
N GLY A 185 -20.91 -19.34 -1.67
CA GLY A 185 -21.74 -18.20 -1.28
C GLY A 185 -21.07 -17.23 -0.31
N ASN A 186 -19.76 -17.34 -0.08
CA ASN A 186 -19.00 -16.38 0.71
C ASN A 186 -18.65 -15.17 -0.14
N SER A 187 -18.85 -13.97 0.40
CA SER A 187 -18.55 -12.72 -0.30
C SER A 187 -17.49 -11.89 0.42
N VAL A 188 -16.60 -11.28 -0.35
CA VAL A 188 -15.63 -10.28 0.12
C VAL A 188 -15.72 -9.05 -0.77
N THR A 189 -15.77 -7.88 -0.15
CA THR A 189 -15.75 -6.59 -0.85
C THR A 189 -14.37 -5.94 -0.74
N SER A 190 -13.92 -5.34 -1.83
CA SER A 190 -12.71 -4.55 -1.90
C SER A 190 -12.84 -3.25 -1.10
N LEU A 191 -11.72 -2.55 -0.94
CA LEU A 191 -11.69 -1.13 -0.65
C LEU A 191 -11.94 -0.33 -1.95
N ASP A 192 -11.72 0.98 -1.86
CA ASP A 192 -11.99 1.92 -2.95
C ASP A 192 -11.09 1.64 -4.17
N PHE A 193 -11.73 1.47 -5.32
CA PHE A 193 -11.15 1.68 -6.63
C PHE A 193 -11.46 3.12 -7.05
N ASN A 194 -10.45 3.98 -6.98
CA ASN A 194 -10.53 5.38 -7.36
C ASN A 194 -10.18 5.53 -8.84
N VAL A 195 -10.99 6.27 -9.59
CA VAL A 195 -10.70 6.61 -10.99
C VAL A 195 -10.41 8.10 -11.08
N GLY A 196 -9.21 8.45 -11.56
CA GLY A 196 -8.77 9.85 -11.68
C GLY A 196 -8.10 10.41 -10.42
N ALA A 197 -8.48 11.63 -10.01
CA ALA A 197 -7.75 12.39 -8.99
C ALA A 197 -7.77 11.71 -7.61
N ALA A 198 -6.61 11.23 -7.18
CA ALA A 198 -6.48 10.34 -6.03
C ALA A 198 -6.53 11.01 -4.65
N SER A 199 -6.17 12.30 -4.53
CA SER A 199 -5.92 12.91 -3.21
C SER A 199 -6.61 14.24 -2.98
N SER A 200 -6.96 14.50 -1.71
CA SER A 200 -7.54 15.76 -1.27
C SER A 200 -6.50 16.90 -1.35
N PRO A 201 -6.92 18.16 -1.54
CA PRO A 201 -6.00 19.29 -1.45
C PRO A 201 -5.42 19.47 -0.06
N GLY A 202 -4.16 19.07 0.14
CA GLY A 202 -3.41 19.41 1.34
C GLY A 202 -1.91 19.53 1.07
N ASN A 203 -1.20 20.03 2.08
CA ASN A 203 0.25 20.22 2.05
C ASN A 203 0.94 18.85 2.21
N PRO A 204 1.69 18.34 1.21
CA PRO A 204 2.51 17.16 1.41
C PRO A 204 3.46 17.46 2.58
N GLY A 205 3.40 16.68 3.66
CA GLY A 205 4.29 16.89 4.81
C GLY A 205 5.74 16.95 4.32
N ASN A 206 6.59 17.79 4.94
CA ASN A 206 7.97 17.98 4.49
C ASN A 206 8.68 16.61 4.40
N PRO A 207 9.01 16.11 3.18
CA PRO A 207 9.55 14.77 2.99
C PRO A 207 10.98 14.59 3.55
N GLY A 208 11.57 15.63 4.14
CA GLY A 208 13.02 15.74 4.25
C GLY A 208 13.61 16.06 2.87
N ASN A 209 14.85 16.55 2.84
CA ASN A 209 15.50 16.99 1.59
C ASN A 209 15.52 15.84 0.56
N PRO A 210 14.79 15.92 -0.58
CA PRO A 210 14.64 14.81 -1.53
C PRO A 210 15.91 14.49 -2.35
N GLY A 211 17.05 15.10 -2.02
CA GLY A 211 18.26 15.03 -2.84
C GLY A 211 18.12 15.85 -4.14
N ASN A 212 19.22 16.26 -4.75
CA ASN A 212 19.15 16.93 -6.05
C ASN A 212 18.85 15.91 -7.16
N PRO A 213 18.27 16.33 -8.29
CA PRO A 213 18.15 15.48 -9.47
C PRO A 213 19.51 14.90 -9.88
N GLY A 214 19.61 13.57 -9.96
CA GLY A 214 20.87 12.85 -10.20
C GLY A 214 21.56 12.33 -8.93
N ASP A 215 21.24 12.83 -7.74
CA ASP A 215 21.73 12.23 -6.50
C ASP A 215 20.90 10.99 -6.17
N CYS A 216 21.56 9.91 -5.73
CA CYS A 216 20.89 8.69 -5.29
C CYS A 216 19.96 9.01 -4.10
N PRO A 217 18.62 8.94 -4.25
CA PRO A 217 17.68 9.34 -3.20
C PRO A 217 17.69 8.38 -2.00
N LEU A 218 18.33 7.21 -2.16
CA LEU A 218 18.48 6.20 -1.11
C LEU A 218 19.69 6.45 -0.20
N GLY A 219 20.51 7.48 -0.49
CA GLY A 219 21.73 7.78 0.28
C GLY A 219 22.86 6.75 0.15
N ASP A 220 22.63 5.67 -0.62
CA ASP A 220 23.60 4.60 -0.89
C ASP A 220 23.61 4.27 -2.41
N PRO A 221 24.72 4.55 -3.12
CA PRO A 221 24.86 4.26 -4.55
C PRO A 221 24.61 2.79 -4.92
N ALA A 222 24.91 1.84 -4.05
CA ALA A 222 24.70 0.42 -4.31
C ALA A 222 23.20 0.05 -4.32
N LEU A 223 22.42 0.63 -3.40
CA LEU A 223 20.96 0.46 -3.38
C LEU A 223 20.31 1.07 -4.62
N CYS A 224 20.81 2.21 -5.09
CA CYS A 224 20.33 2.82 -6.33
C CYS A 224 20.67 1.97 -7.56
N GLN A 225 21.87 1.38 -7.64
CA GLN A 225 22.22 0.46 -8.73
C GLN A 225 21.32 -0.79 -8.77
N ILE A 226 21.00 -1.35 -7.59
CA ILE A 226 20.03 -2.45 -7.49
C ILE A 226 18.64 -1.97 -7.94
N ALA A 227 18.18 -0.81 -7.48
CA ALA A 227 16.89 -0.25 -7.87
C ALA A 227 16.80 0.01 -9.39
N CYS A 228 17.86 0.53 -10.01
CA CYS A 228 17.94 0.76 -11.45
C CYS A 228 18.05 -0.53 -12.27
N GLY A 229 18.71 -1.56 -11.73
CA GLY A 229 18.72 -2.88 -12.36
C GLY A 229 17.35 -3.56 -12.36
N ILE A 230 16.47 -3.20 -11.41
CA ILE A 230 15.10 -3.72 -11.32
C ILE A 230 14.12 -2.80 -12.06
N MET A 231 14.33 -1.49 -12.04
CA MET A 231 13.46 -0.45 -12.61
C MET A 231 14.30 0.63 -13.32
N PRO A 232 14.66 0.42 -14.60
CA PRO A 232 15.53 1.35 -15.32
C PRO A 232 14.88 2.71 -15.59
N ASP A 233 13.55 2.78 -15.59
CA ASP A 233 12.80 4.00 -15.91
C ASP A 233 12.66 4.97 -14.72
N LEU A 234 13.24 4.66 -13.55
CA LEU A 234 13.19 5.59 -12.42
C LEU A 234 13.97 6.87 -12.73
N PRO A 235 13.47 8.04 -12.31
CA PRO A 235 14.06 9.33 -12.70
C PRO A 235 15.49 9.56 -12.20
N PHE A 236 15.99 8.77 -11.26
CA PHE A 236 17.38 8.80 -10.78
C PHE A 236 18.29 7.74 -11.44
N CYS A 237 17.75 6.89 -12.32
CA CYS A 237 18.49 5.89 -13.07
C CYS A 237 18.99 6.40 -14.42
N ALA A 238 18.46 7.53 -14.88
CA ALA A 238 18.90 8.22 -16.09
C ALA A 238 20.10 9.13 -15.80
N MET A 239 21.30 8.54 -15.70
CA MET A 239 22.59 9.23 -15.89
C MET A 239 23.55 8.36 -16.67
#